data_AF-A0A935QET2-F1
#
_entry.id   AF-A0A935QET2-F1
#
_cell.length_a   1.000
_cell.length_b   1.000
_cell.length_c   1.000
_cell.angle_alpha   90.00
_cell.angle_beta   90.00
_cell.angle_gamma   90.00
#
_symmetry.space_group_name_H-M   'P 1'
#
loop_
_entity.id
_entity.type
_entity.pdbx_description
1 polymer ?
#
loop_
_entity_poly.entity_id
_entity_poly.type
_entity_poly.pdbx_seq_one_letter_code
_entity_poly.pdbx_strand_id
1 'polypeptide(L)'
;MTPQPSPSFAAILALAVALLAAPPASAATPWPGETWSAAVDLTALAADDWSENLSGACWDPAARRLWVCTNGPAKFWSLREDGAGGFAVEREYDGTGDLEAIACLGAAADRIFLMDEQARTLRSYRVADGAALTSWLLSAIPDWGNSGPEGLAFVPDVWLARSGFVDGAGVPYPQSVHGASGFGGLVFVAVQTSGWVYAFDLRTDGAATFVGRYLTSRTESCELTFDGGSGRLYVLHNTDGNLIEITDLTSTPSGSARRFVAAAEIQVPAIRTSRAWR
;
A
#
# COMPACT_ATOMS: atom_id res chain seq x y z
N MET A 1 -68.09 -51.15 -0.12
CA MET A 1 -66.65 -51.45 -0.21
C MET A 1 -65.97 -50.23 -0.80
N THR A 2 -65.13 -49.60 0.00
CA THR A 2 -64.48 -48.30 -0.19
C THR A 2 -63.35 -48.36 -1.23
N PRO A 3 -63.18 -47.33 -2.08
CA PRO A 3 -62.00 -47.21 -2.91
C PRO A 3 -60.81 -46.66 -2.09
N GLN A 4 -59.64 -47.28 -2.26
CA GLN A 4 -58.37 -46.79 -1.72
C GLN A 4 -57.88 -45.56 -2.52
N PRO A 5 -57.38 -44.49 -1.88
CA PRO A 5 -56.64 -43.45 -2.55
C PRO A 5 -55.17 -43.86 -2.76
N SER A 6 -54.68 -43.60 -3.97
CA SER A 6 -53.27 -43.67 -4.38
C SER A 6 -52.39 -42.67 -3.60
N PRO A 7 -51.14 -43.02 -3.22
CA PRO A 7 -50.23 -42.07 -2.59
C PRO A 7 -49.66 -41.12 -3.64
N SER A 8 -49.86 -39.82 -3.42
CA SER A 8 -49.24 -38.74 -4.18
C SER A 8 -47.73 -38.73 -3.96
N PHE A 9 -46.96 -38.71 -5.06
CA PHE A 9 -45.53 -38.40 -5.08
C PHE A 9 -45.33 -36.95 -4.64
N ALA A 10 -44.87 -36.73 -3.41
CA ALA A 10 -44.29 -35.47 -2.98
C ALA A 10 -42.79 -35.50 -3.29
N ALA A 11 -42.39 -34.80 -4.36
CA ALA A 11 -40.99 -34.52 -4.64
C ALA A 11 -40.46 -33.50 -3.61
N ILE A 12 -39.61 -33.95 -2.69
CA ILE A 12 -38.86 -33.06 -1.79
C ILE A 12 -37.62 -32.58 -2.57
N LEU A 13 -37.67 -31.33 -3.03
CA LEU A 13 -36.51 -30.63 -3.57
C LEU A 13 -35.66 -30.15 -2.38
N ALA A 14 -34.59 -30.90 -2.06
CA ALA A 14 -33.61 -30.47 -1.08
C ALA A 14 -32.67 -29.42 -1.72
N LEU A 15 -32.95 -28.14 -1.47
CA LEU A 15 -32.04 -27.05 -1.80
C LEU A 15 -30.91 -27.03 -0.76
N ALA A 16 -29.79 -27.68 -1.07
CA ALA A 16 -28.57 -27.57 -0.27
C ALA A 16 -27.96 -26.18 -0.49
N VAL A 17 -28.32 -25.23 0.38
CA VAL A 17 -27.61 -23.96 0.51
C VAL A 17 -26.28 -24.28 1.19
N ALA A 18 -25.22 -24.44 0.39
CA ALA A 18 -23.87 -24.40 0.89
C ALA A 18 -23.59 -22.96 1.33
N LEU A 19 -23.81 -22.66 2.61
CA LEU A 19 -23.19 -21.50 3.24
C LEU A 19 -21.68 -21.73 3.16
N LEU A 20 -21.03 -21.10 2.18
CA LEU A 20 -19.61 -20.81 2.23
C LEU A 20 -19.39 -19.92 3.45
N ALA A 21 -19.14 -20.54 4.60
CA ALA A 21 -18.67 -19.83 5.77
C ALA A 21 -17.36 -19.15 5.36
N ALA A 22 -17.36 -17.83 5.29
CA ALA A 22 -16.13 -17.08 5.20
C ALA A 22 -15.22 -17.53 6.35
N PRO A 23 -13.93 -17.77 6.11
CA PRO A 23 -13.01 -18.09 7.19
C PRO A 23 -13.12 -16.99 8.26
N PRO A 24 -13.11 -17.33 9.56
CA PRO A 24 -13.15 -16.34 10.61
C PRO A 24 -11.97 -15.38 10.41
N ALA A 25 -12.25 -14.07 10.44
CA ALA A 25 -11.20 -13.07 10.46
C ALA A 25 -10.25 -13.39 11.61
N SER A 26 -8.97 -13.60 11.30
CA SER A 26 -7.95 -13.79 12.34
C SER A 26 -7.96 -12.57 13.24
N ALA A 27 -8.05 -12.75 14.55
CA ALA A 27 -7.98 -11.63 15.47
C ALA A 27 -6.63 -10.92 15.29
N ALA A 28 -6.66 -9.59 15.17
CA ALA A 28 -5.46 -8.78 15.06
C ALA A 28 -4.58 -8.94 16.30
N THR A 29 -3.27 -9.03 16.08
CA THR A 29 -2.28 -9.11 17.15
C THR A 29 -1.95 -7.72 17.69
N PRO A 30 -1.52 -7.59 18.97
CA PRO A 30 -1.14 -6.29 19.51
C PRO A 30 0.05 -5.66 18.78
N TRP A 31 0.11 -4.33 18.76
CA TRP A 31 1.25 -3.56 18.28
C TRP A 31 2.57 -4.05 18.90
N PRO A 32 3.58 -4.44 18.08
CA PRO A 32 4.83 -4.98 18.57
C PRO A 32 5.83 -3.90 18.99
N GLY A 33 5.60 -2.65 18.61
CA GLY A 33 6.46 -1.51 18.94
C GLY A 33 6.13 -0.89 20.29
N GLU A 34 6.76 0.25 20.56
CA GLU A 34 6.48 1.03 21.76
C GLU A 34 5.06 1.61 21.78
N THR A 35 4.58 1.93 22.98
CA THR A 35 3.30 2.64 23.14
C THR A 35 3.39 4.06 22.57
N TRP A 36 2.27 4.61 22.13
CA TRP A 36 2.20 6.01 21.67
C TRP A 36 2.82 7.02 22.65
N SER A 37 2.59 6.86 23.96
CA SER A 37 3.16 7.76 24.98
C SER A 37 4.67 7.61 25.20
N ALA A 38 5.27 6.54 24.69
CA ALA A 38 6.71 6.31 24.73
C ALA A 38 7.41 6.74 23.44
N ALA A 39 6.67 6.82 22.33
CA ALA A 39 7.18 7.24 21.04
C ALA A 39 7.72 8.66 21.07
N VAL A 40 8.82 8.87 20.34
CA VAL A 40 9.40 10.20 20.12
C VAL A 40 8.56 10.94 19.09
N ASP A 41 7.99 12.06 19.49
CA ASP A 41 7.29 12.96 18.58
C ASP A 41 8.30 13.78 17.77
N LEU A 42 8.32 13.55 16.45
CA LEU A 42 9.21 14.25 15.53
C LEU A 42 8.64 15.58 15.01
N THR A 43 7.39 15.94 15.35
CA THR A 43 6.70 17.13 14.83
C THR A 43 7.51 18.41 15.01
N ALA A 44 8.25 18.54 16.11
CA ALA A 44 9.06 19.73 16.41
C ALA A 44 10.19 19.98 15.40
N LEU A 45 10.58 18.99 14.58
CA LEU A 45 11.62 19.15 13.57
C LEU A 45 11.18 20.03 12.39
N ALA A 46 9.87 20.10 12.09
CA ALA A 46 9.28 20.99 11.10
C ALA A 46 7.82 21.31 11.47
N ALA A 47 7.63 21.95 12.63
CA ALA A 47 6.32 22.10 13.26
C ALA A 47 5.25 22.79 12.38
N ASP A 48 5.68 23.76 11.56
CA ASP A 48 4.79 24.50 10.67
C ASP A 48 4.19 23.62 9.56
N ASP A 49 4.93 22.59 9.12
CA ASP A 49 4.53 21.71 8.01
C ASP A 49 3.94 20.37 8.51
N TRP A 50 4.48 19.77 9.59
CA TRP A 50 4.15 18.39 9.98
C TRP A 50 2.99 18.25 10.97
N SER A 51 2.60 19.33 11.65
CA SER A 51 1.62 19.26 12.74
C SER A 51 0.22 18.80 12.31
N GLU A 52 -0.14 18.93 11.03
CA GLU A 52 -1.46 18.58 10.52
C GLU A 52 -1.46 17.82 9.17
N ASN A 53 -0.34 17.74 8.44
CA ASN A 53 -0.36 17.36 7.02
C ASN A 53 0.73 16.34 6.62
N LEU A 54 1.26 15.56 7.55
CA LEU A 54 2.23 14.52 7.19
C LEU A 54 1.47 13.31 6.60
N SER A 55 1.74 12.99 5.34
CA SER A 55 0.94 12.02 4.57
C SER A 55 1.64 10.68 4.36
N GLY A 56 2.95 10.70 4.11
CA GLY A 56 3.69 9.49 3.76
C GLY A 56 5.06 9.43 4.40
N ALA A 57 5.55 8.20 4.63
CA ALA A 57 6.90 7.97 5.11
C ALA A 57 7.53 6.68 4.56
N CYS A 58 8.82 6.72 4.26
CA CYS A 58 9.57 5.51 3.91
C CYS A 58 11.01 5.52 4.43
N TRP A 59 11.49 4.35 4.85
CA TRP A 59 12.87 4.16 5.30
C TRP A 59 13.76 3.64 4.17
N ASP A 60 14.87 4.33 3.91
CA ASP A 60 15.98 3.83 3.09
C ASP A 60 17.04 3.17 4.00
N PRO A 61 17.10 1.83 4.05
CA PRO A 61 18.08 1.13 4.88
C PRO A 61 19.52 1.26 4.36
N ALA A 62 19.73 1.53 3.07
CA ALA A 62 21.05 1.66 2.47
C ALA A 62 21.67 3.03 2.80
N ALA A 63 20.89 4.11 2.64
CA ALA A 63 21.33 5.47 2.99
C ALA A 63 21.18 5.79 4.48
N ARG A 64 20.45 4.96 5.24
CA ARG A 64 19.99 5.24 6.61
C ARG A 64 19.27 6.58 6.69
N ARG A 65 18.24 6.73 5.86
CA ARG A 65 17.44 7.95 5.77
C ARG A 65 15.96 7.64 5.89
N LEU A 66 15.29 8.38 6.77
CA LEU A 66 13.84 8.42 6.81
C LEU A 66 13.40 9.54 5.88
N TRP A 67 12.54 9.20 4.93
CA TRP A 67 11.92 10.16 4.04
C TRP A 67 10.47 10.35 4.46
N VAL A 68 10.00 11.59 4.43
CA VAL A 68 8.61 11.92 4.73
C VAL A 68 8.10 12.96 3.74
N CYS A 69 6.79 12.96 3.47
CA CYS A 69 6.15 13.99 2.65
C CYS A 69 4.90 14.53 3.32
N THR A 70 4.51 15.72 2.88
CA THR A 70 3.25 16.37 3.27
C THR A 70 2.38 16.60 2.05
N ASN A 71 1.08 16.38 2.18
CA ASN A 71 0.10 16.71 1.15
C ASN A 71 0.12 18.22 0.84
N GLY A 72 -0.16 19.05 1.85
CA GLY A 72 -0.22 20.51 1.74
C GLY A 72 0.55 21.20 2.88
N PRO A 73 1.63 21.96 2.61
CA PRO A 73 2.23 22.22 1.30
C PRO A 73 2.89 20.96 0.71
N ALA A 74 2.93 20.87 -0.63
CA ALA A 74 3.57 19.75 -1.33
C ALA A 74 5.09 19.78 -1.14
N LYS A 75 5.56 19.17 -0.06
CA LYS A 75 6.97 19.14 0.34
C LYS A 75 7.37 17.75 0.78
N PHE A 76 8.68 17.52 0.79
CA PHE A 76 9.25 16.29 1.33
C PHE A 76 10.62 16.56 1.95
N TRP A 77 11.03 15.67 2.84
CA TRP A 77 12.27 15.80 3.60
C TRP A 77 13.03 14.48 3.61
N SER A 78 14.36 14.61 3.68
CA SER A 78 15.22 13.53 4.15
C SER A 78 15.66 13.82 5.59
N LEU A 79 15.47 12.85 6.46
CA LEU A 79 15.90 12.89 7.85
C LEU A 79 17.06 11.92 8.03
N ARG A 80 18.11 12.40 8.70
CA ARG A 80 19.24 11.59 9.13
C ARG A 80 19.12 11.27 10.61
N GLU A 81 19.66 10.14 11.01
CA GLU A 81 19.84 9.86 12.44
C GLU A 81 20.78 10.89 13.07
N ASP A 82 20.49 11.28 14.32
CA ASP A 82 21.25 12.29 15.07
C ASP A 82 22.40 11.70 15.89
N GLY A 83 22.48 10.37 16.02
CA GLY A 83 23.45 9.65 16.83
C GLY A 83 23.09 9.52 18.32
N ALA A 84 21.97 10.09 18.76
CA ALA A 84 21.40 10.00 20.10
C ALA A 84 20.13 9.12 20.15
N GLY A 85 19.82 8.44 19.05
CA GLY A 85 18.61 7.60 18.90
C GLY A 85 17.41 8.35 18.33
N GLY A 86 17.59 9.57 17.83
CA GLY A 86 16.57 10.37 17.16
C GLY A 86 16.92 10.72 15.72
N PHE A 87 16.23 11.73 15.20
CA PHE A 87 16.38 12.21 13.83
C PHE A 87 16.61 13.73 13.81
N ALA A 88 17.29 14.18 12.76
CA ALA A 88 17.40 15.59 12.40
C ALA A 88 17.06 15.74 10.91
N VAL A 89 16.42 16.85 10.54
CA VAL A 89 16.24 17.21 9.13
C VAL A 89 17.61 17.37 8.48
N GLU A 90 17.85 16.60 7.43
CA GLU A 90 19.04 16.73 6.59
C GLU A 90 18.77 17.68 5.43
N ARG A 91 17.61 17.53 4.78
CA ARG A 91 17.20 18.40 3.68
C ARG A 91 15.69 18.47 3.55
N GLU A 92 15.22 19.63 3.12
CA GLU A 92 13.86 19.92 2.67
C GLU A 92 13.86 20.11 1.15
N TYR A 93 12.79 19.66 0.51
CA TYR A 93 12.59 19.74 -0.93
C TYR A 93 11.18 20.21 -1.24
N ASP A 94 11.04 20.97 -2.33
CA ASP A 94 9.76 21.32 -2.91
C ASP A 94 9.26 20.18 -3.81
N GLY A 95 8.02 19.77 -3.58
CA GLY A 95 7.28 18.87 -4.45
C GLY A 95 6.24 19.60 -5.29
N THR A 96 5.35 18.83 -5.92
CA THR A 96 4.22 19.38 -6.68
C THR A 96 3.01 18.47 -6.58
N GLY A 97 1.82 19.08 -6.60
CA GLY A 97 0.55 18.35 -6.58
C GLY A 97 0.10 18.01 -5.17
N ASP A 98 -0.68 16.95 -5.06
CA ASP A 98 -1.37 16.52 -3.85
C ASP A 98 -0.65 15.29 -3.26
N LEU A 99 0.47 15.52 -2.57
CA LEU A 99 1.44 14.46 -2.24
C LEU A 99 0.97 13.59 -1.07
N GLU A 100 0.50 12.37 -1.37
CA GLU A 100 0.00 11.47 -0.31
C GLU A 100 0.95 10.34 0.06
N ALA A 101 1.86 9.95 -0.83
CA ALA A 101 2.72 8.80 -0.58
C ALA A 101 4.16 9.03 -1.03
N ILE A 102 5.11 8.37 -0.37
CA ILE A 102 6.53 8.42 -0.66
C ILE A 102 7.16 7.03 -0.56
N ALA A 103 8.03 6.67 -1.51
CA ALA A 103 8.70 5.38 -1.51
C ALA A 103 10.12 5.42 -2.06
N CYS A 104 10.98 4.61 -1.44
CA CYS A 104 12.31 4.28 -1.93
C CYS A 104 12.24 3.08 -2.89
N LEU A 105 12.78 3.24 -4.10
CA LEU A 105 12.97 2.15 -5.04
C LEU A 105 14.45 1.75 -4.99
N GLY A 106 14.79 0.63 -4.35
CA GLY A 106 16.19 0.27 -4.05
C GLY A 106 17.14 0.22 -5.26
N ALA A 107 16.62 0.02 -6.49
CA ALA A 107 17.42 0.07 -7.71
C ALA A 107 17.78 1.50 -8.18
N ALA A 108 17.09 2.52 -7.66
CA ALA A 108 17.21 3.93 -8.04
C ALA A 108 17.59 4.79 -6.84
N ALA A 109 18.76 4.51 -6.24
CA ALA A 109 19.25 5.20 -5.04
C ALA A 109 19.48 6.71 -5.22
N ASP A 110 19.52 7.22 -6.45
CA ASP A 110 19.60 8.65 -6.76
C ASP A 110 18.22 9.33 -6.80
N ARG A 111 17.14 8.60 -6.53
CA ARG A 111 15.75 9.07 -6.67
C ARG A 111 14.87 8.72 -5.46
N ILE A 112 13.89 9.58 -5.24
CA ILE A 112 12.75 9.33 -4.35
C ILE A 112 11.46 9.46 -5.16
N PHE A 113 10.46 8.64 -4.85
CA PHE A 113 9.21 8.55 -5.62
C PHE A 113 8.06 9.05 -4.77
N LEU A 114 7.25 9.95 -5.32
CA LEU A 114 6.10 10.52 -4.64
C LEU A 114 4.83 10.39 -5.48
N MET A 115 3.72 10.12 -4.82
CA MET A 115 2.41 9.93 -5.42
C MET A 115 1.57 11.20 -5.24
N ASP A 116 1.04 11.72 -6.35
CA ASP A 116 0.06 12.82 -6.38
C ASP A 116 -1.34 12.23 -6.54
N GLU A 117 -2.16 12.34 -5.48
CA GLU A 117 -3.48 11.72 -5.37
C GLU A 117 -4.42 12.20 -6.48
N GLN A 118 -4.69 13.51 -6.51
CA GLN A 118 -5.63 14.12 -7.45
C GLN A 118 -5.22 13.90 -8.91
N ALA A 119 -3.92 14.02 -9.22
CA ALA A 119 -3.44 13.83 -10.59
C ALA A 119 -3.22 12.36 -10.98
N ARG A 120 -3.30 11.42 -10.03
CA ARG A 120 -2.92 10.01 -10.19
C ARG A 120 -1.55 9.85 -10.86
N THR A 121 -0.64 10.73 -10.49
CA THR A 121 0.69 10.81 -11.11
C THR A 121 1.76 10.45 -10.09
N LEU A 122 2.50 9.40 -10.37
CA LEU A 122 3.75 9.13 -9.65
C LEU A 122 4.86 9.99 -10.26
N ARG A 123 5.68 10.62 -9.43
CA ARG A 123 6.85 11.39 -9.86
C ARG A 123 8.09 10.92 -9.13
N SER A 124 9.22 10.91 -9.85
CA SER A 124 10.54 10.72 -9.24
C SER A 124 11.25 12.05 -9.15
N TYR A 125 11.93 12.26 -8.03
CA TYR A 125 12.73 13.44 -7.74
C TYR A 125 14.17 13.00 -7.47
N ARG A 126 15.14 13.77 -7.96
CA ARG A 126 16.55 13.50 -7.71
C ARG A 126 16.89 13.84 -6.26
N VAL A 127 17.47 12.89 -5.55
CA VAL A 127 17.90 13.06 -4.14
C VAL A 127 18.90 14.22 -3.99
N ALA A 128 19.76 14.45 -4.99
CA ALA A 128 20.83 15.43 -4.90
C ALA A 128 20.35 16.88 -4.77
N ASP A 129 19.24 17.25 -5.43
CA ASP A 129 18.79 18.64 -5.58
C ASP A 129 17.26 18.83 -5.57
N GLY A 130 16.47 17.75 -5.48
CA GLY A 130 15.01 17.82 -5.52
C GLY A 130 14.44 18.03 -6.92
N ALA A 131 15.24 17.98 -7.99
CA ALA A 131 14.72 18.17 -9.33
C ALA A 131 13.80 17.00 -9.73
N ALA A 132 12.58 17.32 -10.18
CA ALA A 132 11.70 16.33 -10.80
C ALA A 132 12.34 15.73 -12.06
N LEU A 133 12.29 14.41 -12.20
CA LEU A 133 12.97 13.66 -13.28
C LEU A 133 11.99 13.05 -14.26
N THR A 134 11.08 12.21 -13.77
CA THR A 134 10.17 11.41 -14.58
C THR A 134 8.84 11.31 -13.88
N SER A 135 7.76 11.38 -14.65
CA SER A 135 6.38 11.27 -14.18
C SER A 135 5.66 10.15 -14.92
N TRP A 136 4.80 9.43 -14.20
CA TRP A 136 3.98 8.34 -14.71
C TRP A 136 2.52 8.61 -14.38
N LEU A 137 1.68 8.76 -15.40
CA LEU A 137 0.23 8.79 -15.20
C LEU A 137 -0.27 7.35 -15.00
N LEU A 138 -0.84 7.07 -13.83
CA LEU A 138 -1.36 5.75 -13.46
C LEU A 138 -2.84 5.62 -13.83
N SER A 139 -3.15 5.73 -15.11
CA SER A 139 -4.54 5.84 -15.63
C SER A 139 -5.44 4.63 -15.37
N ALA A 140 -4.87 3.49 -14.96
CA ALA A 140 -5.66 2.34 -14.52
C ALA A 140 -6.34 2.55 -13.16
N ILE A 141 -5.83 3.48 -12.35
CA ILE A 141 -6.51 3.94 -11.13
C ILE A 141 -7.66 4.86 -11.57
N PRO A 142 -8.92 4.56 -11.19
CA PRO A 142 -10.04 5.44 -11.46
C PRO A 142 -9.85 6.81 -10.81
N ASP A 143 -10.48 7.84 -11.40
CA ASP A 143 -10.57 9.15 -10.78
C ASP A 143 -11.55 9.11 -9.61
N TRP A 144 -11.01 9.03 -8.39
CA TRP A 144 -11.78 9.06 -7.16
C TRP A 144 -11.71 10.42 -6.44
N GLY A 145 -11.13 11.44 -7.07
CA GLY A 145 -10.86 12.71 -6.41
C GLY A 145 -10.00 12.51 -5.16
N ASN A 146 -10.47 13.03 -4.03
CA ASN A 146 -9.78 13.05 -2.72
C ASN A 146 -9.94 11.74 -1.92
N SER A 147 -10.07 10.62 -2.61
CA SER A 147 -10.09 9.27 -2.00
C SER A 147 -9.37 8.27 -2.91
N GLY A 148 -8.28 8.75 -3.50
CA GLY A 148 -7.45 8.15 -4.52
C GLY A 148 -6.20 7.47 -3.94
N PRO A 149 -5.09 7.51 -4.70
CA PRO A 149 -3.81 6.92 -4.29
C PRO A 149 -3.23 7.51 -3.00
N GLU A 150 -3.01 6.70 -1.97
CA GLU A 150 -2.47 7.18 -0.69
C GLU A 150 -1.31 6.33 -0.13
N GLY A 151 -1.20 5.06 -0.50
CA GLY A 151 -0.04 4.24 -0.11
C GLY A 151 0.85 3.88 -1.27
N LEU A 152 2.16 3.79 -1.04
CA LEU A 152 3.14 3.49 -2.09
C LEU A 152 4.24 2.56 -1.59
N ALA A 153 4.46 1.44 -2.28
CA ALA A 153 5.58 0.56 -2.00
C ALA A 153 6.21 0.01 -3.28
N PHE A 154 7.49 -0.32 -3.20
CA PHE A 154 8.20 -1.04 -4.26
C PHE A 154 8.50 -2.47 -3.85
N VAL A 155 8.20 -3.41 -4.74
CA VAL A 155 8.47 -4.83 -4.57
C VAL A 155 9.46 -5.29 -5.63
N PRO A 156 10.72 -5.61 -5.26
CA PRO A 156 11.73 -6.07 -6.21
C PRO A 156 11.41 -7.45 -6.81
N ASP A 157 11.92 -7.71 -8.01
CA ASP A 157 11.72 -8.98 -8.76
C ASP A 157 12.04 -10.23 -7.94
N VAL A 158 13.10 -10.19 -7.12
CA VAL A 158 13.49 -11.33 -6.27
C VAL A 158 12.35 -11.78 -5.34
N TRP A 159 11.52 -10.84 -4.91
CA TRP A 159 10.39 -11.12 -4.02
C TRP A 159 9.13 -11.52 -4.79
N LEU A 160 8.90 -10.96 -5.98
CA LEU A 160 7.84 -11.43 -6.89
C LEU A 160 8.05 -12.90 -7.28
N ALA A 161 9.28 -13.26 -7.65
CA ALA A 161 9.64 -14.64 -7.98
C ALA A 161 9.51 -15.57 -6.76
N ARG A 162 9.97 -15.14 -5.58
CA ARG A 162 9.95 -15.96 -4.37
C ARG A 162 8.54 -16.20 -3.83
N SER A 163 7.66 -15.20 -3.91
CA SER A 163 6.26 -15.35 -3.49
C SER A 163 5.41 -16.11 -4.50
N GLY A 164 5.90 -16.29 -5.73
CA GLY A 164 5.07 -16.82 -6.82
C GLY A 164 3.97 -15.81 -7.21
N PHE A 165 4.31 -14.52 -7.22
CA PHE A 165 3.38 -13.46 -7.58
C PHE A 165 2.77 -13.71 -8.97
N VAL A 166 1.49 -13.36 -9.10
CA VAL A 166 0.72 -13.46 -10.33
C VAL A 166 0.05 -12.13 -10.61
N ASP A 167 -0.16 -11.83 -11.89
CA ASP A 167 -0.84 -10.63 -12.35
C ASP A 167 -2.35 -10.64 -12.02
N GLY A 168 -3.07 -9.59 -12.42
CA GLY A 168 -4.51 -9.48 -12.19
C GLY A 168 -5.34 -10.59 -12.85
N ALA A 169 -4.82 -11.23 -13.90
CA ALA A 169 -5.44 -12.37 -14.59
C ALA A 169 -5.05 -13.73 -13.98
N GLY A 170 -4.12 -13.75 -13.01
CA GLY A 170 -3.59 -14.95 -12.39
C GLY A 170 -2.44 -15.60 -13.17
N VAL A 171 -1.85 -14.89 -14.13
CA VAL A 171 -0.67 -15.35 -14.88
C VAL A 171 0.58 -15.06 -14.04
N PRO A 172 1.53 -16.00 -13.90
CA PRO A 172 2.78 -15.76 -13.18
C PRO A 172 3.51 -14.51 -13.67
N TYR A 173 3.87 -13.64 -12.73
CA TYR A 173 4.61 -12.41 -12.99
C TYR A 173 5.82 -12.35 -12.05
N PRO A 174 6.85 -13.20 -12.28
CA PRO A 174 7.98 -13.32 -11.37
C PRO A 174 8.99 -12.17 -11.47
N GLN A 175 8.91 -11.34 -12.51
CA GLN A 175 9.84 -10.23 -12.74
C GLN A 175 9.23 -9.17 -13.65
N SER A 176 9.68 -7.92 -13.50
CA SER A 176 9.44 -6.81 -14.42
C SER A 176 9.79 -7.20 -15.86
N VAL A 177 8.95 -6.78 -16.81
CA VAL A 177 9.14 -7.03 -18.24
C VAL A 177 9.93 -5.91 -18.92
N HIS A 178 10.31 -4.87 -18.18
CA HIS A 178 11.00 -3.70 -18.71
C HIS A 178 12.53 -3.79 -18.65
N GLY A 179 13.08 -4.81 -17.97
CA GLY A 179 14.51 -5.08 -17.93
C GLY A 179 15.34 -3.84 -17.56
N ALA A 180 16.40 -3.56 -18.32
CA ALA A 180 17.27 -2.39 -18.10
C ALA A 180 16.57 -1.03 -18.31
N SER A 181 15.40 -1.00 -18.94
CA SER A 181 14.59 0.21 -19.09
C SER A 181 13.60 0.41 -17.95
N GLY A 182 13.53 -0.51 -16.98
CA GLY A 182 12.69 -0.42 -15.80
C GLY A 182 13.49 -0.35 -14.50
N PHE A 183 12.83 -0.70 -13.40
CA PHE A 183 13.41 -0.62 -12.05
C PHE A 183 13.66 -1.98 -11.39
N GLY A 184 13.44 -3.10 -12.09
CA GLY A 184 13.66 -4.45 -11.56
C GLY A 184 12.68 -4.85 -10.45
N GLY A 185 11.41 -4.51 -10.64
CA GLY A 185 10.32 -4.78 -9.70
C GLY A 185 9.05 -4.05 -10.10
N LEU A 186 8.08 -4.05 -9.19
CA LEU A 186 6.78 -3.40 -9.37
C LEU A 186 6.55 -2.34 -8.30
N VAL A 187 5.88 -1.26 -8.70
CA VAL A 187 5.32 -0.28 -7.78
C VAL A 187 3.89 -0.68 -7.46
N PHE A 188 3.58 -0.74 -6.17
CA PHE A 188 2.27 -1.00 -5.62
C PHE A 188 1.71 0.30 -5.07
N VAL A 189 0.45 0.58 -5.38
CA VAL A 189 -0.26 1.79 -5.00
C VAL A 189 -1.56 1.41 -4.30
N ALA A 190 -1.66 1.69 -3.01
CA ALA A 190 -2.90 1.55 -2.27
C ALA A 190 -3.81 2.73 -2.56
N VAL A 191 -5.10 2.45 -2.66
CA VAL A 191 -6.12 3.48 -2.82
C VAL A 191 -7.06 3.42 -1.64
N GLN A 192 -7.29 4.59 -1.04
CA GLN A 192 -8.16 4.78 0.11
C GLN A 192 -9.56 4.24 -0.15
N THR A 193 -10.07 4.35 -1.38
CA THR A 193 -11.41 3.81 -1.70
C THR A 193 -11.40 2.33 -2.02
N SER A 194 -12.26 1.57 -1.33
CA SER A 194 -12.61 0.17 -1.62
C SER A 194 -11.46 -0.84 -1.42
N GLY A 195 -10.40 -0.45 -0.71
CA GLY A 195 -9.32 -1.34 -0.27
C GLY A 195 -8.57 -2.00 -1.42
N TRP A 196 -8.35 -1.25 -2.50
CA TRP A 196 -7.60 -1.74 -3.65
C TRP A 196 -6.11 -1.43 -3.54
N VAL A 197 -5.30 -2.35 -4.02
CA VAL A 197 -3.90 -2.11 -4.33
C VAL A 197 -3.65 -2.38 -5.82
N TYR A 198 -3.12 -1.40 -6.54
CA TYR A 198 -2.77 -1.47 -7.95
C TYR A 198 -1.28 -1.72 -8.11
N ALA A 199 -0.89 -2.60 -9.01
CA ALA A 199 0.51 -2.88 -9.33
C ALA A 199 0.87 -2.38 -10.73
N PHE A 200 2.00 -1.69 -10.84
CA PHE A 200 2.54 -1.13 -12.07
C PHE A 200 3.99 -1.52 -12.26
N ASP A 201 4.34 -1.91 -13.49
CA ASP A 201 5.72 -2.05 -13.93
C ASP A 201 6.12 -0.75 -14.64
N LEU A 202 7.14 -0.06 -14.12
CA LEU A 202 7.50 1.28 -14.57
C LEU A 202 8.70 1.24 -15.51
N ARG A 203 8.67 2.08 -16.55
CA ARG A 203 9.82 2.37 -17.40
C ARG A 203 10.42 3.73 -17.06
N THR A 204 11.72 3.88 -17.23
CA THR A 204 12.44 5.14 -16.96
C THR A 204 12.07 6.28 -17.92
N ASP A 205 11.33 6.01 -18.99
CA ASP A 205 10.85 6.99 -19.98
C ASP A 205 9.46 7.57 -19.67
N GLY A 206 8.86 7.21 -18.52
CA GLY A 206 7.53 7.69 -18.11
C GLY A 206 6.38 6.78 -18.53
N ALA A 207 6.63 5.69 -19.24
CA ALA A 207 5.61 4.67 -19.49
C ALA A 207 5.41 3.76 -18.28
N ALA A 208 4.16 3.36 -18.04
CA ALA A 208 3.77 2.43 -16.99
C ALA A 208 2.90 1.31 -17.56
N THR A 209 3.21 0.06 -17.23
CA THR A 209 2.40 -1.10 -17.56
C THR A 209 1.54 -1.46 -16.35
N PHE A 210 0.23 -1.48 -16.51
CA PHE A 210 -0.67 -1.97 -15.48
C PHE A 210 -0.57 -3.50 -15.40
N VAL A 211 -0.17 -4.02 -14.24
CA VAL A 211 -0.01 -5.47 -14.01
C VAL A 211 -1.29 -6.08 -13.43
N GLY A 212 -1.97 -5.36 -12.56
CA GLY A 212 -3.21 -5.84 -11.95
C GLY A 212 -3.63 -5.02 -10.75
N ARG A 213 -4.82 -5.32 -10.25
CA ARG A 213 -5.33 -4.78 -8.98
C ARG A 213 -5.79 -5.91 -8.08
N TYR A 214 -5.61 -5.72 -6.79
CA TYR A 214 -5.84 -6.73 -5.77
C TYR A 214 -6.65 -6.12 -4.65
N LEU A 215 -7.69 -6.84 -4.21
CA LEU A 215 -8.41 -6.51 -2.99
C LEU A 215 -7.51 -6.81 -1.80
N THR A 216 -7.51 -5.89 -0.84
CA THR A 216 -7.09 -6.11 0.54
C THR A 216 -8.25 -6.72 1.33
N SER A 217 -8.01 -7.11 2.57
CA SER A 217 -9.00 -7.63 3.50
C SER A 217 -9.97 -6.56 4.03
N ARG A 218 -9.69 -5.28 3.77
CA ARG A 218 -10.47 -4.13 4.23
C ARG A 218 -11.04 -3.32 3.06
N THR A 219 -11.88 -2.33 3.38
CA THR A 219 -12.56 -1.48 2.38
C THR A 219 -11.89 -0.12 2.18
N GLU A 220 -10.74 0.10 2.81
CA GLU A 220 -9.92 1.30 2.67
C GLU A 220 -8.44 0.92 2.82
N SER A 221 -7.50 1.68 2.26
CA SER A 221 -6.06 1.49 2.44
C SER A 221 -5.30 2.79 2.22
N CYS A 222 -4.49 3.23 3.19
CA CYS A 222 -3.87 4.56 3.19
C CYS A 222 -2.34 4.58 3.27
N GLU A 223 -1.67 3.44 3.46
CA GLU A 223 -0.20 3.37 3.36
C GLU A 223 0.25 1.96 2.97
N LEU A 224 1.39 1.87 2.29
CA LEU A 224 2.08 0.63 1.98
C LEU A 224 3.54 0.68 2.45
N THR A 225 4.04 -0.44 2.95
CA THR A 225 5.48 -0.64 3.10
C THR A 225 5.85 -2.07 2.77
N PHE A 226 6.94 -2.24 2.04
CA PHE A 226 7.48 -3.56 1.75
C PHE A 226 8.74 -3.82 2.58
N ASP A 227 8.74 -4.89 3.37
CA ASP A 227 9.93 -5.34 4.10
C ASP A 227 10.72 -6.34 3.24
N GLY A 228 11.84 -5.87 2.69
CA GLY A 228 12.77 -6.68 1.92
C GLY A 228 13.53 -7.73 2.73
N GLY A 229 13.42 -7.77 4.06
CA GLY A 229 13.97 -8.83 4.92
C GLY A 229 13.03 -10.04 5.02
N SER A 230 11.73 -9.80 5.26
CA SER A 230 10.73 -10.85 5.41
C SER A 230 9.93 -11.18 4.15
N GLY A 231 9.94 -10.30 3.15
CA GLY A 231 9.14 -10.45 1.93
C GLY A 231 7.68 -10.10 2.10
N ARG A 232 7.35 -9.32 3.13
CA ARG A 232 5.99 -8.97 3.48
C ARG A 232 5.65 -7.57 2.99
N LEU A 233 4.45 -7.44 2.42
CA LEU A 233 3.81 -6.16 2.18
C LEU A 233 2.87 -5.87 3.35
N TYR A 234 3.04 -4.70 3.93
CA TYR A 234 2.24 -4.16 5.02
C TYR A 234 1.29 -3.12 4.41
N VAL A 235 0.01 -3.23 4.72
CA VAL A 235 -1.04 -2.34 4.24
C VAL A 235 -1.72 -1.71 5.44
N LEU A 236 -1.69 -0.39 5.56
CA LEU A 236 -2.38 0.32 6.62
C LEU A 236 -3.83 0.61 6.22
N HIS A 237 -4.74 0.41 7.18
CA HIS A 237 -6.17 0.68 7.09
C HIS A 237 -6.55 1.60 8.27
N ASN A 238 -6.72 2.90 8.04
CA ASN A 238 -6.93 3.87 9.12
C ASN A 238 -8.41 4.06 9.49
N THR A 239 -9.36 3.69 8.62
CA THR A 239 -10.80 3.94 8.85
C THR A 239 -11.56 2.76 9.47
N ASP A 240 -11.03 1.54 9.35
CA ASP A 240 -11.63 0.31 9.87
C ASP A 240 -10.86 -0.21 11.08
N GLY A 241 -10.77 0.62 12.13
CA GLY A 241 -10.17 0.23 13.40
C GLY A 241 -8.65 0.40 13.50
N ASN A 242 -8.00 1.06 12.55
CA ASN A 242 -6.56 1.34 12.54
C ASN A 242 -5.71 0.06 12.60
N LEU A 243 -5.62 -0.64 11.47
CA LEU A 243 -5.03 -1.97 11.36
C LEU A 243 -3.96 -2.00 10.30
N ILE A 244 -2.96 -2.85 10.51
CA ILE A 244 -2.02 -3.23 9.46
C ILE A 244 -2.31 -4.66 9.03
N GLU A 245 -2.71 -4.84 7.77
CA GLU A 245 -2.75 -6.14 7.10
C GLU A 245 -1.35 -6.50 6.58
N ILE A 246 -0.96 -7.76 6.75
CA ILE A 246 0.32 -8.28 6.29
C ILE A 246 0.05 -9.36 5.25
N THR A 247 0.63 -9.24 4.05
CA THR A 247 0.57 -10.26 3.00
C THR A 247 1.95 -10.68 2.52
N ASP A 248 2.09 -11.90 1.98
CA ASP A 248 3.28 -12.38 1.26
C ASP A 248 3.20 -12.16 -0.26
N LEU A 249 2.31 -11.27 -0.72
CA LEU A 249 2.08 -10.97 -2.14
C LEU A 249 1.34 -12.10 -2.89
N THR A 250 1.06 -13.24 -2.26
CA THR A 250 0.20 -14.25 -2.87
C THR A 250 -1.24 -13.75 -2.92
N SER A 251 -2.00 -14.22 -3.91
CA SER A 251 -3.40 -13.83 -4.09
C SER A 251 -4.27 -14.98 -4.53
N THR A 252 -5.57 -14.91 -4.24
CA THR A 252 -6.59 -15.87 -4.68
C THR A 252 -7.68 -15.18 -5.50
N PRO A 253 -8.37 -15.89 -6.42
CA PRO A 253 -9.53 -15.35 -7.11
C PRO A 253 -10.64 -14.91 -6.14
N SER A 254 -11.21 -13.74 -6.37
CA SER A 254 -12.30 -13.16 -5.59
C SER A 254 -13.28 -12.47 -6.53
N GLY A 255 -14.33 -13.19 -6.95
CA GLY A 255 -15.23 -12.73 -8.00
C GLY A 255 -14.49 -12.55 -9.33
N SER A 256 -14.60 -11.35 -9.93
CA SER A 256 -13.87 -10.96 -11.14
C SER A 256 -12.48 -10.38 -10.88
N ALA A 257 -12.05 -10.31 -9.61
CA ALA A 257 -10.78 -9.76 -9.20
C ALA A 257 -9.93 -10.81 -8.48
N ARG A 258 -8.76 -10.38 -8.01
CA ARG A 258 -7.92 -11.15 -7.09
C ARG A 258 -7.86 -10.44 -5.75
N ARG A 259 -7.61 -11.19 -4.68
CA ARG A 259 -7.47 -10.68 -3.31
C ARG A 259 -6.14 -11.17 -2.75
N PHE A 260 -5.38 -10.30 -2.09
CA PHE A 260 -4.19 -10.72 -1.37
C PHE A 260 -4.55 -11.71 -0.27
N VAL A 261 -3.70 -12.70 -0.06
CA VAL A 261 -3.83 -13.58 1.10
C VAL A 261 -3.23 -12.84 2.29
N ALA A 262 -4.09 -12.47 3.24
CA ALA A 262 -3.66 -11.94 4.53
C ALA A 262 -3.00 -13.06 5.34
N ALA A 263 -1.78 -12.83 5.77
CA ALA A 263 -1.02 -13.71 6.65
C ALA A 263 -1.22 -13.36 8.13
N ALA A 264 -1.42 -12.06 8.44
CA ALA A 264 -1.68 -11.57 9.78
C ALA A 264 -2.30 -10.17 9.73
N GLU A 265 -2.88 -9.75 10.85
CA GLU A 265 -3.26 -8.36 11.11
C GLU A 265 -2.63 -7.89 12.43
N ILE A 266 -2.26 -6.61 12.48
CA ILE A 266 -1.76 -5.93 13.69
C ILE A 266 -2.68 -4.77 14.02
N GLN A 267 -3.08 -4.68 15.28
CA GLN A 267 -3.79 -3.51 15.82
C GLN A 267 -2.80 -2.37 16.04
N VAL A 268 -2.94 -1.30 15.26
CA VAL A 268 -2.15 -0.08 15.45
C VAL A 268 -2.70 0.68 16.66
N PRO A 269 -1.85 1.24 17.54
CA PRO A 269 -2.32 2.04 18.67
C PRO A 269 -3.18 3.21 18.19
N ALA A 270 -4.38 3.34 18.74
CA ALA A 270 -5.24 4.47 18.47
C ALA A 270 -4.70 5.73 19.18
N ILE A 271 -4.60 6.83 18.45
CA ILE A 271 -4.38 8.15 19.05
C ILE A 271 -5.65 8.50 19.84
N ARG A 272 -5.53 8.82 21.14
CA ARG A 272 -6.68 9.20 22.00
C ARG A 272 -7.29 10.57 21.65
N THR A 273 -6.80 11.22 20.61
CA THR A 273 -7.31 12.49 20.08
C THR A 273 -7.62 12.30 18.61
N SER A 274 -8.78 12.80 18.19
CA SER A 274 -9.46 12.60 16.90
C SER A 274 -8.73 13.11 15.64
N ARG A 275 -7.40 13.15 15.63
CA ARG A 275 -6.60 13.50 14.46
C ARG A 275 -6.11 12.19 13.85
N ALA A 276 -6.93 11.64 12.97
CA ALA A 276 -6.48 10.59 12.08
C ALA A 276 -5.42 11.20 11.15
N TRP A 277 -4.34 10.45 10.92
CA TRP A 277 -3.52 10.61 9.73
C TRP A 277 -4.46 10.58 8.52
N ARG A 278 -4.56 11.72 7.85
CA ARG A 278 -5.12 11.85 6.52
C ARG A 278 -3.93 12.07 5.61
#